data_AF-A0A372DFA0-F1
#
_entry.id   AF-A0A372DFA0-F1
#
_cell.length_a   1.000
_cell.length_b   1.000
_cell.length_c   1.000
_cell.angle_alpha   90.00
_cell.angle_beta   90.00
_cell.angle_gamma   90.00
#
_symmetry.space_group_name_H-M   'P 1'
#
loop_
_entity.id
_entity.type
_entity.pdbx_description
1 polymer ?
#
loop_
_entity_poly.entity_id
_entity_poly.type
_entity_poly.pdbx_seq_one_letter_code
_entity_poly.pdbx_strand_id
1 'polypeptide(L)'
;MKTYVVCEGLNDVQLLKRILPSELTKNVEIVAGGGLYALKSLALSLIVRRQSPVVIVIDSDSDIVERVQQQVQDTEELLSSLAVHTPVKVIPAIPALEIVLFKDIALLTRLLGYMPNPDLLSQAIDQPKQVLDQLISQSQNLKDQAQLLDNLTEQDVEILRETTVIQELIRFLKSVQVADEVLQQSL
;
A
#
# COMPACT_ATOMS: atom_id res chain seq x y z
N MET A 1 4.42 19.66 -7.23
CA MET A 1 5.55 18.97 -6.55
C MET A 1 5.40 17.47 -6.78
N LYS A 2 6.42 16.62 -6.58
CA LYS A 2 6.24 15.16 -6.70
C LYS A 2 5.96 14.56 -5.33
N THR A 3 4.93 13.74 -5.20
CA THR A 3 4.59 13.01 -3.97
C THR A 3 5.17 11.60 -4.04
N TYR A 4 5.64 11.06 -2.92
CA TYR A 4 6.19 9.70 -2.86
C TYR A 4 5.33 8.81 -1.98
N VAL A 5 5.01 7.63 -2.50
CA VAL A 5 4.48 6.50 -1.73
C VAL A 5 5.64 5.51 -1.57
N VAL A 6 6.04 5.24 -0.34
CA VAL A 6 7.14 4.32 -0.04
C VAL A 6 6.56 3.05 0.58
N CYS A 7 6.83 1.91 -0.03
CA CYS A 7 6.37 0.59 0.41
C CYS A 7 7.55 -0.31 0.75
N GLU A 8 7.34 -1.40 1.48
CA GLU A 8 8.44 -2.27 1.90
C GLU A 8 9.05 -3.05 0.72
N GLY A 9 8.19 -3.64 -0.11
CA GLY A 9 8.56 -4.53 -1.20
C GLY A 9 8.11 -4.08 -2.58
N LEU A 10 8.60 -4.78 -3.61
CA LEU A 10 8.20 -4.55 -5.01
C LEU A 10 6.75 -5.00 -5.28
N ASN A 11 6.29 -6.04 -4.60
CA ASN A 11 4.92 -6.54 -4.73
C ASN A 11 3.90 -5.47 -4.31
N ASP A 12 4.16 -4.77 -3.21
CA ASP A 12 3.34 -3.64 -2.75
C ASP A 12 3.29 -2.53 -3.80
N VAL A 13 4.44 -2.20 -4.39
CA VAL A 13 4.53 -1.18 -5.45
C VAL A 13 3.67 -1.59 -6.65
N GLN A 14 3.73 -2.85 -7.08
CA GLN A 14 2.92 -3.35 -8.20
C GLN A 14 1.43 -3.31 -7.86
N LEU A 15 1.06 -3.76 -6.67
CA LEU A 15 -0.31 -3.77 -6.17
C LEU A 15 -0.90 -2.34 -6.14
N LEU A 16 -0.20 -1.40 -5.53
CA LEU A 16 -0.66 -0.01 -5.45
C LEU A 16 -0.71 0.68 -6.81
N LYS A 17 0.26 0.41 -7.70
CA LYS A 17 0.21 0.93 -9.08
C LYS A 17 -1.01 0.43 -9.85
N ARG A 18 -1.43 -0.82 -9.62
CA ARG A 18 -2.61 -1.39 -10.29
C ARG A 18 -3.92 -0.85 -9.72
N ILE A 19 -3.98 -0.63 -8.41
CA ILE A 19 -5.21 -0.29 -7.70
C ILE A 19 -5.45 1.21 -7.64
N LEU A 20 -4.42 2.05 -7.48
CA LEU A 20 -4.65 3.48 -7.28
C LEU A 20 -5.26 4.17 -8.51
N PRO A 21 -6.18 5.14 -8.32
CA PRO A 21 -6.77 5.89 -9.43
C PRO A 21 -5.71 6.59 -10.28
N SER A 22 -5.85 6.49 -11.60
CA SER A 22 -4.88 7.03 -12.56
C SER A 22 -4.73 8.56 -12.46
N GLU A 23 -5.79 9.24 -12.04
CA GLU A 23 -5.80 10.70 -11.88
C GLU A 23 -4.96 11.13 -10.69
N LEU A 24 -4.87 10.29 -9.66
CA LEU A 24 -4.07 10.55 -8.46
C LEU A 24 -2.59 10.26 -8.67
N THR A 25 -2.24 9.39 -9.62
CA THR A 25 -0.86 8.91 -9.79
C THR A 25 0.02 9.76 -10.71
N LYS A 26 -0.54 10.76 -11.42
CA LYS A 26 0.21 11.60 -12.37
C LYS A 26 1.47 12.25 -11.80
N ASN A 27 1.41 12.71 -10.55
CA ASN A 27 2.53 13.35 -9.84
C ASN A 27 3.02 12.53 -8.64
N VAL A 28 2.72 11.22 -8.62
CA VAL A 28 3.08 10.32 -7.53
C VAL A 28 4.13 9.32 -8.00
N GLU A 29 5.20 9.16 -7.23
CA GLU A 29 6.14 8.05 -7.39
C GLU A 29 5.88 6.99 -6.32
N ILE A 30 5.66 5.75 -6.74
CA ILE A 30 5.52 4.62 -5.82
C ILE A 30 6.81 3.80 -5.89
N VAL A 31 7.51 3.69 -4.76
CA VAL A 31 8.86 3.13 -4.67
C VAL A 31 8.97 2.09 -3.56
N ALA A 32 9.80 1.06 -3.79
CA ALA A 32 10.11 0.06 -2.78
C ALA A 32 11.32 0.51 -1.94
N GLY A 33 11.19 0.41 -0.62
CA GLY A 33 12.19 0.78 0.36
C GLY A 33 13.20 -0.33 0.64
N GLY A 34 12.89 -1.59 0.34
CA GLY A 34 13.77 -2.73 0.61
C GLY A 34 13.70 -3.21 2.06
N GLY A 35 12.49 -3.23 2.63
CA GLY A 35 12.22 -3.56 4.04
C GLY A 35 12.24 -2.35 4.97
N LEU A 36 11.75 -2.54 6.20
CA LEU A 36 11.40 -1.47 7.15
C LEU A 36 12.50 -0.43 7.42
N TYR A 37 13.75 -0.85 7.67
CA TYR A 37 14.85 0.08 7.98
C TYR A 37 15.25 0.92 6.77
N ALA A 38 15.41 0.29 5.61
CA ALA A 38 15.79 0.95 4.38
C ALA A 38 14.67 1.87 3.87
N LEU A 39 13.42 1.46 4.08
CA LEU A 39 12.22 2.28 3.86
C LEU A 39 12.26 3.58 4.66
N LYS A 40 12.53 3.52 5.97
CA LYS A 40 12.60 4.72 6.84
C LYS A 40 13.71 5.66 6.38
N SER A 41 14.87 5.11 6.04
CA SER A 41 16.00 5.89 5.52
C SER A 41 15.67 6.60 4.20
N LEU A 42 15.01 5.90 3.26
CA LEU A 42 14.57 6.46 2.00
C LEU A 42 13.55 7.59 2.20
N ALA A 43 12.53 7.37 3.02
CA ALA A 43 11.52 8.37 3.33
C ALA A 43 12.15 9.65 3.90
N LEU A 44 13.09 9.52 4.85
CA LEU A 44 13.83 10.65 5.41
C LEU A 44 14.63 11.41 4.35
N SER A 45 15.31 10.70 3.45
CA SER A 45 16.05 11.32 2.35
C SER A 45 15.12 12.14 1.42
N LEU A 46 13.93 11.62 1.13
CA LEU A 46 12.92 12.30 0.31
C LEU A 46 12.40 13.56 0.99
N ILE A 47 12.10 13.48 2.29
CA ILE A 47 11.64 14.63 3.09
C ILE A 47 12.73 15.71 3.16
N VAL A 48 13.94 15.35 3.59
CA VAL A 48 14.99 16.33 3.89
C VAL A 48 15.60 16.92 2.62
N ARG A 49 15.86 16.09 1.59
CA ARG A 49 16.58 16.55 0.39
C ARG A 49 15.66 17.04 -0.71
N ARG A 50 14.44 16.51 -0.81
CA ARG A 50 13.49 16.86 -1.87
C ARG A 50 12.30 17.68 -1.39
N GLN A 51 12.13 17.85 -0.07
CA GLN A 51 10.98 18.55 0.54
C GLN A 51 9.66 18.10 -0.08
N SER A 52 9.58 16.81 -0.37
CA SER A 52 8.49 16.22 -1.13
C SER A 52 7.53 15.52 -0.17
N PRO A 53 6.20 15.62 -0.36
CA PRO A 53 5.24 14.90 0.46
C PRO A 53 5.51 13.40 0.41
N VAL A 54 5.50 12.75 1.57
CA VAL A 54 5.77 11.32 1.68
C VAL A 54 4.65 10.63 2.42
N VAL A 55 4.13 9.55 1.86
CA VAL A 55 3.34 8.57 2.59
C VAL A 55 4.07 7.24 2.59
N ILE A 56 4.11 6.61 3.74
CA ILE A 56 4.66 5.28 3.92
C ILE A 56 3.50 4.31 4.09
N VAL A 57 3.53 3.20 3.36
CA VAL A 57 2.70 2.02 3.63
C VAL A 57 3.63 0.96 4.21
N ILE A 58 3.41 0.61 5.49
CA ILE A 58 4.18 -0.42 6.19
C ILE A 58 3.28 -1.61 6.50
N ASP A 59 3.84 -2.81 6.45
CA ASP A 59 3.15 -3.97 6.99
C ASP A 59 3.29 -3.95 8.52
N SER A 60 2.20 -4.23 9.22
CA SER A 60 2.23 -4.22 10.67
C SER A 60 2.79 -5.51 11.26
N ASP A 61 2.85 -6.59 10.46
CA ASP A 61 3.25 -7.95 10.85
C ASP A 61 2.51 -8.48 12.10
N SER A 62 1.41 -7.81 12.46
CA SER A 62 0.67 -8.01 13.69
C SER A 62 -0.70 -7.36 13.59
N ASP A 63 -1.71 -8.02 14.12
CA ASP A 63 -3.07 -7.53 14.32
C ASP A 63 -3.27 -6.91 15.72
N ILE A 64 -2.26 -7.00 16.60
CA ILE A 64 -2.29 -6.47 17.96
C ILE A 64 -2.22 -4.95 17.90
N VAL A 65 -3.34 -4.29 18.19
CA VAL A 65 -3.54 -2.83 18.06
C VAL A 65 -2.41 -2.02 18.70
N GLU A 66 -1.97 -2.38 19.91
CA GLU A 66 -0.91 -1.65 20.63
C GLU A 66 0.43 -1.71 19.89
N ARG A 67 0.75 -2.86 19.26
CA ARG A 67 1.99 -3.02 18.49
C ARG A 67 1.94 -2.23 17.19
N VAL A 68 0.80 -2.27 16.49
CA VAL A 68 0.61 -1.48 15.27
C VAL A 68 0.71 0.00 15.57
N GLN A 69 0.03 0.47 16.61
CA GLN A 69 0.07 1.88 17.02
C GLN A 69 1.47 2.33 17.39
N GLN A 70 2.21 1.53 18.16
CA GLN A 70 3.60 1.85 18.50
C GLN A 70 4.48 1.95 17.25
N GLN A 71 4.38 0.98 16.32
CA GLN A 71 5.17 0.97 15.09
C GLN A 71 4.89 2.21 14.22
N VAL A 72 3.62 2.60 14.11
CA VAL A 72 3.20 3.82 13.41
C VAL A 72 3.75 5.05 14.12
N GLN A 73 3.55 5.18 15.43
CA GLN A 73 4.01 6.33 16.21
C GLN A 73 5.53 6.52 16.14
N ASP A 74 6.31 5.45 16.36
CA ASP A 74 7.77 5.50 16.27
C ASP A 74 8.24 5.98 14.89
N THR A 75 7.53 5.57 13.84
CA THR A 75 7.85 5.95 12.47
C THR A 75 7.43 7.38 12.18
N GLU A 76 6.26 7.82 12.63
CA GLU A 76 5.80 9.19 12.46
C GLU A 76 6.65 10.20 13.24
N GLU A 77 7.04 9.90 14.48
CA GLU A 77 7.93 10.74 15.28
C GLU A 77 9.27 10.94 14.60
N LEU A 78 9.85 9.86 14.06
CA LEU A 78 11.11 9.91 13.31
C LEU A 78 11.00 10.85 12.10
N LEU A 79 9.93 10.78 11.33
CA LEU A 79 9.79 11.54 10.08
C LEU A 79 9.36 12.99 10.32
N SER A 80 8.40 13.20 11.21
CA SER A 80 7.81 14.51 11.50
C SER A 80 8.81 15.48 12.09
N SER A 81 9.78 14.98 12.88
CA SER A 81 10.88 15.80 13.42
C SER A 81 11.73 16.49 12.34
N LEU A 82 11.72 15.97 11.11
CA LEU A 82 12.51 16.46 9.97
C LEU A 82 11.64 17.05 8.84
N ALA A 83 10.32 16.90 8.93
CA ALA A 83 9.36 17.31 7.90
C ALA A 83 8.88 18.75 8.10
N VAL A 84 9.79 19.73 7.97
CA VAL A 84 9.43 21.15 8.04
C VAL A 84 8.55 21.51 6.84
N HIS A 85 7.28 21.83 7.09
CA HIS A 85 6.26 22.19 6.08
C HIS A 85 6.02 21.14 4.98
N THR A 86 6.44 19.89 5.18
CA THR A 86 6.27 18.81 4.21
C THR A 86 5.25 17.81 4.75
N PRO A 87 4.13 17.55 4.05
CA PRO A 87 3.15 16.55 4.50
C PRO A 87 3.76 15.16 4.57
N VAL A 88 3.60 14.50 5.73
CA VAL A 88 4.05 13.13 5.95
C VAL A 88 2.93 12.31 6.59
N LYS A 89 2.82 11.04 6.20
CA LYS A 89 1.89 10.09 6.82
C LYS A 89 2.45 8.68 6.83
N VAL A 90 2.16 7.92 7.89
CA VAL A 90 2.38 6.47 7.94
C VAL A 90 1.02 5.78 7.94
N ILE A 91 0.85 4.78 7.07
CA ILE A 91 -0.36 3.99 6.95
C ILE A 91 0.00 2.52 7.20
N PRO A 92 -0.48 1.91 8.28
CA PRO A 92 -0.27 0.49 8.50
C PRO A 92 -1.20 -0.34 7.61
N ALA A 93 -0.65 -1.33 6.93
CA ALA A 93 -1.39 -2.44 6.35
C ALA A 93 -1.43 -3.57 7.38
N ILE A 94 -2.62 -4.00 7.78
CA ILE A 94 -2.81 -4.93 8.90
C ILE A 94 -3.33 -6.28 8.42
N PRO A 95 -2.61 -7.39 8.65
CA PRO A 95 -1.20 -7.45 9.10
C PRO A 95 -0.22 -7.08 7.98
N ALA A 96 -0.64 -7.18 6.71
CA ALA A 96 0.16 -6.82 5.55
C ALA A 96 -0.72 -6.42 4.36
N LEU A 97 -0.16 -5.71 3.38
CA LEU A 97 -0.91 -5.09 2.29
C LEU A 97 -1.69 -6.09 1.43
N GLU A 98 -1.20 -7.31 1.28
CA GLU A 98 -1.86 -8.38 0.51
C GLU A 98 -3.27 -8.70 1.01
N ILE A 99 -3.60 -8.36 2.26
CA ILE A 99 -4.95 -8.53 2.82
C ILE A 99 -6.03 -7.90 1.94
N VAL A 100 -5.69 -6.86 1.16
CA VAL A 100 -6.63 -6.23 0.23
C VAL A 100 -7.18 -7.22 -0.79
N LEU A 101 -6.37 -8.17 -1.25
CA LEU A 101 -6.77 -9.17 -2.25
C LEU A 101 -7.74 -10.21 -1.70
N PHE A 102 -7.85 -10.33 -0.38
CA PHE A 102 -8.78 -11.22 0.31
C PHE A 102 -10.11 -10.56 0.65
N LYS A 103 -10.32 -9.29 0.27
CA LYS A 103 -11.56 -8.55 0.51
C LYS A 103 -12.80 -9.22 -0.09
N ASP A 104 -12.64 -9.83 -1.27
CA ASP A 104 -13.70 -10.52 -1.99
C ASP A 104 -13.22 -11.90 -2.46
N ILE A 105 -13.84 -12.94 -1.89
CA ILE A 105 -13.48 -14.33 -2.20
C ILE A 105 -13.90 -14.75 -3.61
N ALA A 106 -14.97 -14.16 -4.16
CA ALA A 106 -15.41 -14.44 -5.52
C ALA A 106 -14.41 -13.86 -6.54
N LEU A 107 -13.90 -12.65 -6.29
CA LEU A 107 -12.79 -12.06 -7.04
C LEU A 107 -11.58 -13.00 -7.00
N LEU A 108 -11.15 -13.41 -5.80
CA LEU A 108 -9.96 -14.25 -5.65
C LEU A 108 -10.11 -15.61 -6.34
N THR A 109 -11.28 -16.25 -6.18
CA THR A 109 -11.62 -17.52 -6.85
C THR A 109 -11.55 -17.40 -8.37
N ARG A 110 -12.07 -16.30 -8.92
CA ARG A 110 -12.04 -16.05 -10.37
C ARG A 110 -10.61 -15.85 -10.87
N LEU A 111 -9.80 -15.06 -10.18
CA LEU A 111 -8.40 -14.81 -10.56
C LEU A 111 -7.56 -16.10 -10.51
N LEU A 112 -7.76 -16.91 -9.48
CA LEU A 112 -7.03 -18.16 -9.29
C LEU A 112 -7.50 -19.26 -10.27
N GLY A 113 -8.75 -19.21 -10.72
CA GLY A 113 -9.38 -20.21 -11.58
C GLY A 113 -9.83 -21.48 -10.84
N TYR A 114 -9.83 -21.44 -9.51
CA TYR A 114 -10.31 -22.51 -8.64
C TYR A 114 -10.81 -21.92 -7.31
N MET A 115 -11.61 -22.68 -6.57
CA MET A 115 -12.10 -22.28 -5.25
C MET A 115 -11.04 -22.56 -4.18
N PRO A 116 -10.51 -21.54 -3.49
CA PRO A 116 -9.57 -21.75 -2.39
C PRO A 116 -10.16 -22.55 -1.23
N ASN A 117 -9.31 -23.31 -0.53
CA ASN A 117 -9.71 -24.00 0.69
C ASN A 117 -10.13 -22.98 1.78
N PRO A 118 -11.33 -23.11 2.39
CA PRO A 118 -11.76 -22.24 3.50
C PRO A 118 -10.79 -22.16 4.67
N ASP A 119 -10.12 -23.25 5.03
CA ASP A 119 -9.14 -23.28 6.12
C ASP A 119 -7.91 -22.41 5.79
N LEU A 120 -7.51 -22.41 4.51
CA LEU A 120 -6.41 -21.59 4.02
C LEU A 120 -6.81 -20.11 3.95
N LEU A 121 -8.05 -19.81 3.52
CA LEU A 121 -8.58 -18.44 3.54
C LEU A 121 -8.66 -17.87 4.96
N SER A 122 -8.97 -18.71 5.95
CA SER A 122 -9.03 -18.30 7.35
C SER A 122 -7.66 -17.87 7.88
N GLN A 123 -6.58 -18.50 7.39
CA GLN A 123 -5.20 -18.13 7.74
C GLN A 123 -4.77 -16.80 7.12
N ALA A 124 -5.43 -16.32 6.06
CA ALA A 124 -5.07 -15.07 5.41
C ALA A 124 -5.29 -13.84 6.32
N ILE A 125 -6.11 -13.99 7.37
CA ILE A 125 -6.33 -12.95 8.38
C ILE A 125 -5.01 -12.59 9.07
N ASP A 126 -4.19 -13.59 9.39
CA ASP A 126 -2.94 -13.41 10.13
C ASP A 126 -1.71 -13.41 9.20
N GLN A 127 -1.80 -14.10 8.06
CA GLN A 127 -0.67 -14.42 7.19
C GLN A 127 -1.00 -14.22 5.69
N PRO A 128 -1.50 -13.04 5.27
CA PRO A 128 -2.00 -12.83 3.92
C PRO A 128 -0.91 -13.03 2.86
N LYS A 129 0.34 -12.67 3.14
CA LYS A 129 1.49 -12.89 2.25
C LYS A 129 1.72 -14.37 1.97
N GLN A 130 1.92 -15.15 3.04
CA GLN A 130 2.19 -16.59 2.92
C GLN A 130 1.03 -17.30 2.25
N VAL A 131 -0.21 -16.93 2.61
CA VAL A 131 -1.41 -17.53 2.01
C VAL A 131 -1.52 -17.18 0.53
N LEU A 132 -1.28 -15.93 0.13
CA LEU A 132 -1.33 -15.53 -1.27
C LEU A 132 -0.31 -16.30 -2.11
N ASP A 133 0.94 -16.41 -1.63
CA ASP A 133 1.99 -17.18 -2.29
C ASP A 133 1.58 -18.66 -2.45
N GLN A 134 1.00 -19.25 -1.40
CA GLN A 134 0.50 -20.62 -1.44
C GLN A 134 -0.63 -20.78 -2.45
N LEU A 135 -1.58 -19.86 -2.51
CA LEU A 135 -2.69 -19.90 -3.48
C LEU A 135 -2.17 -19.78 -4.93
N ILE A 136 -1.25 -18.86 -5.19
CA ILE A 136 -0.65 -18.71 -6.51
C ILE A 136 0.10 -19.98 -6.91
N SER A 137 0.86 -20.59 -5.99
CA SER A 137 1.61 -21.83 -6.27
C SER A 137 0.70 -23.03 -6.61
N GLN A 138 -0.55 -23.01 -6.16
CA GLN A 138 -1.55 -24.03 -6.46
C GLN A 138 -2.34 -23.74 -7.73
N SER A 139 -2.30 -22.50 -8.23
CA SER A 139 -2.96 -22.13 -9.47
C SER A 139 -2.24 -22.72 -10.68
N GLN A 140 -3.01 -23.21 -11.65
CA GLN A 140 -2.48 -23.61 -12.96
C GLN A 140 -2.35 -22.43 -13.93
N ASN A 141 -2.99 -21.30 -13.61
CA ASN A 141 -3.12 -20.15 -14.51
C ASN A 141 -2.17 -18.99 -14.17
N LEU A 142 -1.59 -19.00 -12.96
CA LEU A 142 -0.77 -17.91 -12.45
C LEU A 142 0.61 -18.43 -12.05
N LYS A 143 1.65 -17.67 -12.38
CA LYS A 143 3.04 -17.97 -11.99
C LYS A 143 3.50 -17.15 -10.79
N ASP A 144 2.98 -15.94 -10.68
CA ASP A 144 3.37 -14.96 -9.68
C ASP A 144 2.23 -13.97 -9.42
N GLN A 145 2.45 -13.08 -8.44
CA GLN A 145 1.51 -12.03 -8.08
C GLN A 145 1.32 -11.01 -9.20
N ALA A 146 2.34 -10.73 -10.02
CA ALA A 146 2.21 -9.77 -11.11
C ALA A 146 1.13 -10.22 -12.13
N GLN A 147 1.13 -11.50 -12.51
CA GLN A 147 0.10 -12.06 -13.38
C GLN A 147 -1.30 -12.02 -12.74
N LEU A 148 -1.40 -12.17 -11.42
CA LEU A 148 -2.66 -12.03 -10.71
C LEU A 148 -3.19 -10.59 -10.85
N LEU A 149 -2.33 -9.60 -10.68
CA LEU A 149 -2.68 -8.18 -10.76
C LEU A 149 -3.02 -7.74 -12.20
N ASP A 150 -2.34 -8.28 -13.20
CA ASP A 150 -2.62 -8.02 -14.61
C ASP A 150 -4.03 -8.50 -15.03
N ASN A 151 -4.56 -9.52 -14.34
CA ASN A 151 -5.88 -10.08 -14.60
C ASN A 151 -7.02 -9.39 -13.83
N LEU A 152 -6.72 -8.35 -13.04
CA LEU A 152 -7.74 -7.52 -12.41
C LEU A 152 -8.51 -6.72 -13.46
N THR A 153 -9.83 -6.74 -13.37
CA THR A 153 -10.73 -5.85 -14.11
C THR A 153 -10.92 -4.54 -13.36
N GLU A 154 -11.50 -3.53 -14.01
CA GLU A 154 -11.82 -2.27 -13.33
C GLU A 154 -12.85 -2.46 -12.20
N GLN A 155 -13.79 -3.39 -12.35
CA GLN A 155 -14.73 -3.72 -11.27
C GLN A 155 -14.00 -4.30 -10.05
N ASP A 156 -13.01 -5.16 -10.28
CA ASP A 156 -12.20 -5.70 -9.18
C ASP A 156 -11.41 -4.61 -8.47
N VAL A 157 -10.81 -3.71 -9.25
CA VAL A 157 -10.05 -2.59 -8.71
C VAL A 157 -10.93 -1.70 -7.83
N GLU A 158 -12.17 -1.41 -8.22
CA GLU A 158 -13.11 -0.67 -7.38
C GLU A 158 -13.39 -1.37 -6.05
N ILE A 159 -13.61 -2.68 -6.06
CA ILE A 159 -13.81 -3.47 -4.82
C ILE A 159 -12.57 -3.37 -3.92
N LEU A 160 -11.37 -3.52 -4.49
CA LEU A 160 -10.12 -3.44 -3.74
C LEU A 160 -9.86 -2.03 -3.19
N ARG A 161 -10.32 -0.98 -3.90
CA ARG A 161 -10.23 0.42 -3.46
C ARG A 161 -11.04 0.67 -2.19
N GLU A 162 -12.09 -0.09 -1.90
CA GLU A 162 -12.91 0.10 -0.69
C GLU A 162 -12.20 -0.28 0.62
N THR A 163 -11.03 -0.92 0.53
CA THR A 163 -10.26 -1.30 1.71
C THR A 163 -9.70 -0.09 2.45
N THR A 164 -9.64 -0.15 3.79
CA THR A 164 -9.26 0.97 4.65
C THR A 164 -7.91 1.56 4.29
N VAL A 165 -6.89 0.71 4.10
CA VAL A 165 -5.52 1.11 3.74
C VAL A 165 -5.49 1.88 2.41
N ILE A 166 -6.25 1.44 1.41
CA ILE A 166 -6.30 2.10 0.09
C ILE A 166 -7.08 3.41 0.16
N GLN A 167 -8.22 3.43 0.87
CA GLN A 167 -8.99 4.68 1.08
C GLN A 167 -8.19 5.73 1.83
N GLU A 168 -7.40 5.32 2.81
CA GLU A 168 -6.55 6.21 3.58
C GLU A 168 -5.42 6.80 2.73
N LEU A 169 -4.80 5.97 1.89
CA LEU A 169 -3.78 6.40 0.94
C LEU A 169 -4.37 7.38 -0.08
N ILE A 170 -5.53 7.05 -0.67
CA ILE A 170 -6.25 7.94 -1.60
C ILE A 170 -6.55 9.30 -0.94
N ARG A 171 -7.01 9.30 0.31
CA ARG A 171 -7.33 10.53 1.06
C ARG A 171 -6.08 11.41 1.24
N PHE A 172 -4.95 10.81 1.60
CA PHE A 172 -3.69 11.54 1.73
C PHE A 172 -3.26 12.16 0.39
N LEU A 173 -3.25 11.36 -0.68
CA LEU A 173 -2.85 11.84 -2.01
C LEU A 173 -3.74 12.99 -2.50
N LYS A 174 -5.06 12.91 -2.27
CA LYS A 174 -5.99 14.00 -2.56
C LYS A 174 -5.68 15.26 -1.75
N SER A 175 -5.41 15.14 -0.45
CA SER A 175 -5.11 16.32 0.38
C SER A 175 -3.84 17.05 -0.07
N VAL A 176 -2.84 16.31 -0.56
CA VAL A 176 -1.61 16.89 -1.07
C VAL A 176 -1.84 17.60 -2.41
N GLN A 177 -2.61 17.00 -3.33
CA GLN A 177 -2.96 17.64 -4.60
C GLN A 177 -3.70 18.97 -4.41
N VAL A 178 -4.69 19.00 -3.51
CA VAL A 178 -5.45 20.23 -3.20
C VAL A 178 -4.53 21.31 -2.63
N ALA A 179 -3.62 20.95 -1.72
CA ALA A 179 -2.65 21.90 -1.16
C ALA A 179 -1.72 22.48 -2.23
N ASP A 180 -1.24 21.65 -3.16
CA ASP A 180 -0.41 22.08 -4.30
C ASP A 180 -1.17 23.04 -5.24
N GLU A 181 -2.45 22.77 -5.53
CA GLU A 181 -3.28 23.62 -6.38
C GLU A 181 -3.54 25.00 -5.77
N VAL A 182 -3.83 25.07 -4.47
CA VAL A 182 -4.05 26.34 -3.75
C VAL A 182 -2.79 27.20 -3.74
N LEU A 183 -1.62 26.59 -3.54
CA LEU A 183 -0.33 27.28 -3.59
C LEU A 183 -0.05 27.86 -4.99
N GLN A 184 -0.38 27.12 -6.05
CA GLN A 184 -0.18 27.59 -7.43
C GLN A 184 -1.12 28.73 -7.82
N GLN A 185 -2.33 28.81 -7.26
CA GLN A 185 -3.29 29.89 -7.52
C GLN A 185 -2.98 31.18 -6.73
N SER A 186 -2.11 31.10 -5.72
CA SER A 186 -1.76 32.22 -4.83
C SER A 186 -0.45 32.94 -5.25
N LEU A 187 0.17 32.51 -6.35
CA LEU A 187 1.40 33.06 -6.95
C LEU A 187 1.09 33.76 -8.27
#